data_AF-A0AAD8ZCE3-F1
#
_entry.id   AF-A0AAD8ZCE3-F1
#
_cell.length_a   1.000
_cell.length_b   1.000
_cell.length_c   1.000
_cell.angle_alpha   90.00
_cell.angle_beta   90.00
_cell.angle_gamma   90.00
#
_symmetry.space_group_name_H-M   'P 1'
#
loop_
_entity.id
_entity.type
_entity.pdbx_description
1 polymer ?
#
loop_
_entity_poly.entity_id
_entity_poly.type
_entity_poly.pdbx_seq_one_letter_code
_entity_poly.pdbx_strand_id
1 'polypeptide(L)'
;VMSHSGTAVVRLSRRSESSDDDEKKMKRREKNRVAAQRSRKRQTQRADELHEAYECLEQQNSLLKKEVQVLLEEQKRLAEALQSHEPLCPVLNHEPLCPV
;
A
#
# COMPACT_ATOMS: atom_id res chain seq x y z
N VAL A 1 71.01 34.24 12.28
CA VAL A 1 69.64 34.50 12.79
C VAL A 1 68.65 33.78 11.87
N MET A 2 68.06 32.67 12.33
CA MET A 2 67.06 31.93 11.54
C MET A 2 65.72 32.66 11.65
N SER A 3 65.27 33.24 10.55
CA SER A 3 63.98 33.94 10.45
C SER A 3 62.83 32.94 10.37
N HIS A 4 62.22 32.61 11.51
CA HIS A 4 61.05 31.71 11.62
C HIS A 4 59.69 32.43 11.43
N SER A 5 59.67 33.57 10.74
CA SER A 5 58.47 34.40 10.57
C SER A 5 57.48 33.85 9.54
N GLY A 6 57.93 33.03 8.58
CA GLY A 6 57.05 32.44 7.54
C GLY A 6 56.19 31.25 7.99
N THR A 7 56.58 30.55 9.06
CA THR A 7 55.90 29.33 9.54
C THR A 7 54.62 29.60 10.34
N ALA A 8 54.50 30.77 10.97
CA ALA A 8 53.34 31.08 11.82
C ALA A 8 52.09 31.45 11.00
N VAL A 9 52.27 32.18 9.90
CA VAL A 9 51.19 32.63 9.00
C VAL A 9 50.57 31.45 8.26
N VAL A 10 51.38 30.52 7.75
CA VAL A 10 50.90 29.29 7.08
C VAL A 10 50.14 28.39 8.05
N ARG A 11 50.55 28.35 9.33
CA ARG A 11 49.86 27.57 10.37
C ARG A 11 48.52 28.19 10.78
N LEU A 12 48.42 29.52 10.86
CA LEU A 12 47.15 30.20 11.13
C LEU A 12 46.17 30.00 9.97
N SER A 13 46.63 30.18 8.72
CA SER A 13 45.81 29.98 7.51
C SER A 13 45.26 28.55 7.42
N ARG A 14 46.11 27.54 7.64
CA ARG A 14 45.68 26.13 7.66
C ARG A 14 44.71 25.82 8.81
N ARG A 15 44.83 26.51 9.94
CA ARG A 15 43.94 26.32 11.09
C ARG A 15 42.57 26.97 10.86
N SER A 16 42.52 28.15 10.24
CA SER A 16 41.26 28.76 9.79
C SER A 16 40.58 27.95 8.69
N GLU A 17 41.34 27.46 7.69
CA GLU A 17 40.81 26.56 6.66
C GLU A 17 40.25 25.26 7.25
N SER A 18 40.94 24.67 8.24
CA SER A 18 40.45 23.48 8.93
C SER A 18 39.15 23.73 9.72
N SER A 19 39.02 24.91 10.32
CA SER A 19 37.81 25.31 11.06
C SER A 19 36.62 25.50 10.12
N ASP A 20 36.82 26.18 8.98
CA ASP A 20 35.79 26.37 7.96
C ASP A 20 35.36 25.04 7.34
N ASP A 21 36.29 24.11 7.15
CA ASP A 21 36.00 22.78 6.64
C ASP A 21 35.25 21.89 7.64
N ASP A 22 35.51 22.04 8.94
CA ASP A 22 34.74 21.39 9.99
C ASP A 22 33.30 21.91 10.05
N GLU A 23 33.08 23.22 9.89
CA GLU A 23 31.72 23.77 9.77
C GLU A 23 30.98 23.25 8.55
N LYS A 24 31.63 23.21 7.38
CA LYS A 24 31.04 22.65 6.14
C LYS A 24 30.70 21.17 6.33
N LYS A 25 31.57 20.41 6.98
CA LYS A 25 31.36 18.98 7.30
C LYS A 25 30.18 18.79 8.25
N MET A 26 30.05 19.65 9.26
CA MET A 26 28.94 19.66 10.21
C MET A 26 27.61 19.95 9.48
N LYS A 27 27.57 20.98 8.63
CA LYS A 27 26.42 21.31 7.76
C LYS A 27 26.06 20.15 6.82
N ARG A 28 27.04 19.45 6.25
CA ARG A 28 26.81 18.26 5.39
C ARG A 28 26.21 17.10 6.17
N ARG A 29 26.73 16.81 7.37
CA ARG A 29 26.21 15.76 8.26
C ARG A 29 24.77 16.04 8.66
N GLU A 30 24.46 17.29 9.01
CA GLU A 30 23.11 17.69 9.39
C GLU A 30 22.13 17.55 8.21
N LYS A 31 22.51 17.99 7.00
CA LYS A 31 21.72 17.77 5.79
C LYS A 31 21.48 16.28 5.51
N ASN A 32 22.51 15.44 5.63
CA ASN A 32 22.37 14.01 5.43
C ASN A 32 21.51 13.35 6.53
N ARG A 33 21.63 13.79 7.79
CA ARG A 33 20.80 13.32 8.91
C ARG A 33 19.32 13.56 8.62
N VAL A 34 18.97 14.78 8.19
CA VAL A 34 17.61 15.14 7.80
C VAL A 34 17.15 14.35 6.57
N ALA A 35 17.99 14.20 5.55
CA ALA A 35 17.66 13.41 4.35
C ALA A 35 17.39 11.94 4.69
N ALA A 36 18.23 11.32 5.52
CA ALA A 36 18.06 9.94 5.98
C ALA A 36 16.80 9.77 6.84
N GLN A 37 16.49 10.73 7.72
CA GLN A 37 15.25 10.71 8.49
C GLN A 37 14.01 10.83 7.58
N ARG A 38 14.03 11.73 6.59
CA ARG A 38 12.96 11.86 5.60
C ARG A 38 12.79 10.61 4.75
N SER A 39 13.89 9.99 4.32
CA SER A 39 13.86 8.74 3.56
C SER A 39 13.25 7.59 4.37
N ARG A 40 13.69 7.41 5.62
CA ARG A 40 13.09 6.43 6.54
C ARG A 40 11.61 6.68 6.76
N LYS A 41 11.21 7.94 7.02
CA LYS A 41 9.80 8.30 7.18
C LYS A 41 8.97 7.96 5.95
N ARG A 42 9.45 8.29 4.74
CA ARG A 42 8.76 7.95 3.48
C ARG A 42 8.64 6.44 3.29
N GLN A 43 9.66 5.67 3.69
CA GLN A 43 9.63 4.22 3.59
C GLN A 43 8.59 3.61 4.54
N THR A 44 8.55 4.07 5.80
CA THR A 44 7.53 3.65 6.76
C THR A 44 6.14 4.02 6.28
N GLN A 45 5.91 5.28 5.89
CA GLN A 45 4.61 5.73 5.36
C GLN A 45 4.14 4.90 4.17
N ARG A 46 5.03 4.57 3.24
CA ARG A 46 4.68 3.71 2.11
C ARG A 46 4.31 2.29 2.55
N ALA A 47 4.97 1.74 3.56
CA ALA A 47 4.64 0.43 4.11
C ALA A 47 3.26 0.46 4.78
N ASP A 48 2.98 1.51 5.55
CA ASP A 48 1.69 1.72 6.22
C ASP A 48 0.55 1.86 5.19
N GLU A 49 0.72 2.72 4.17
CA GLU A 49 -0.24 2.90 3.08
C GLU A 49 -0.54 1.59 2.33
N LEU A 50 0.49 0.78 2.08
CA LEU A 50 0.32 -0.52 1.44
C LEU A 50 -0.42 -1.51 2.34
N HIS A 51 -0.16 -1.48 3.65
CA HIS A 51 -0.84 -2.34 4.61
C HIS A 51 -2.31 -1.98 4.75
N GLU A 52 -2.63 -0.69 4.92
CA GLU A 52 -4.01 -0.20 4.98
C GLU A 52 -4.79 -0.56 3.70
N ALA A 53 -4.16 -0.41 2.52
CA ALA A 53 -4.78 -0.80 1.26
C ALA A 53 -5.02 -2.32 1.17
N TYR A 54 -4.07 -3.13 1.64
CA TYR A 54 -4.23 -4.58 1.71
C TYR A 54 -5.41 -4.96 2.61
N GLU A 55 -5.49 -4.40 3.83
CA GLU A 55 -6.56 -4.71 4.79
C GLU A 55 -7.94 -4.31 4.24
N CYS A 56 -8.04 -3.13 3.61
CA CYS A 56 -9.26 -2.70 2.94
C CYS A 56 -9.70 -3.71 1.85
N LEU A 57 -8.76 -4.16 1.01
CA LEU A 57 -9.04 -5.11 -0.05
C LEU A 57 -9.43 -6.49 0.51
N GLU A 58 -8.78 -6.95 1.58
CA GLU A 58 -9.10 -8.21 2.24
C GLU A 58 -10.52 -8.18 2.83
N GLN A 59 -10.89 -7.08 3.48
CA GLN A 59 -12.24 -6.88 4.00
C GLN A 59 -13.28 -6.89 2.88
N GLN A 60 -13.04 -6.13 1.80
CA GLN A 60 -13.95 -6.11 0.65
C GLN A 60 -14.06 -7.50 0.00
N ASN A 61 -12.95 -8.22 -0.14
CA ASN A 61 -12.95 -9.57 -0.68
C ASN A 61 -13.76 -10.54 0.18
N SER A 62 -13.65 -10.43 1.50
CA SER A 62 -14.43 -11.22 2.46
C SER A 62 -15.94 -10.93 2.34
N LEU A 63 -16.32 -9.66 2.22
CA LEU A 63 -17.72 -9.26 2.01
C LEU A 63 -18.28 -9.81 0.70
N LEU A 64 -17.55 -9.64 -0.41
CA LEU A 64 -17.97 -10.15 -1.72
C LEU A 64 -18.10 -11.66 -1.73
N LYS A 65 -17.18 -12.40 -1.08
CA LYS A 65 -17.28 -13.86 -0.96
C LYS A 65 -18.54 -14.30 -0.21
N LYS A 66 -18.91 -13.59 0.86
CA LYS A 66 -20.15 -13.85 1.60
C LYS A 66 -21.38 -13.56 0.74
N GLU A 67 -21.38 -12.46 0.00
CA GLU A 67 -22.48 -12.11 -0.91
C GLU A 67 -22.64 -13.18 -2.01
N VAL A 68 -21.54 -13.64 -2.60
CA VAL A 68 -21.56 -14.76 -3.56
C VAL A 68 -22.17 -16.02 -2.93
N GLN A 69 -21.80 -16.37 -1.69
CA GLN A 69 -22.39 -17.53 -1.01
C GLN A 69 -23.90 -17.39 -0.83
N VAL A 70 -24.36 -16.23 -0.34
CA VAL A 70 -25.79 -15.95 -0.16
C VAL A 70 -26.54 -16.04 -1.50
N LEU A 71 -25.99 -15.48 -2.57
CA LEU A 71 -26.60 -15.52 -3.89
C LEU A 71 -26.66 -16.95 -4.46
N LEU A 72 -25.65 -17.77 -4.21
CA LEU A 72 -25.65 -19.18 -4.62
C LEU A 72 -26.70 -20.00 -3.86
N GLU A 73 -26.84 -19.77 -2.55
CA GLU A 73 -27.89 -20.39 -1.74
C GLU A 73 -29.29 -19.98 -2.22
N GLU A 74 -29.48 -18.70 -2.53
CA GLU A 74 -30.73 -18.19 -3.06
C GLU A 74 -31.06 -18.79 -4.43
N GLN A 75 -30.08 -18.84 -5.34
CA GLN A 75 -30.26 -19.47 -6.65
C GLN A 75 -30.67 -20.93 -6.48
N LYS A 76 -29.99 -21.68 -5.61
CA LYS A 76 -30.31 -23.09 -5.35
C LYS A 76 -31.73 -23.24 -4.83
N ARG A 77 -32.14 -22.42 -3.86
CA ARG A 77 -33.50 -22.43 -3.30
C ARG A 77 -34.57 -22.17 -4.37
N LEU A 78 -34.34 -21.19 -5.23
CA LEU A 78 -35.26 -20.86 -6.33
C LEU A 78 -35.33 -21.98 -7.36
N ALA A 79 -34.19 -22.60 -7.69
CA ALA A 79 -34.14 -23.74 -8.60
C ALA A 79 -34.90 -24.96 -8.03
N GLU A 80 -34.74 -25.27 -6.74
CA GLU A 80 -35.49 -26.33 -6.06
C GLU A 80 -37.00 -26.03 -6.04
N ALA A 81 -37.39 -24.78 -5.76
CA ALA A 81 -38.79 -24.37 -5.80
C ALA A 81 -39.39 -24.56 -7.20
N LEU A 82 -38.68 -24.15 -8.26
CA LEU A 82 -39.10 -24.36 -9.64
C LEU A 82 -39.21 -25.85 -9.98
N GLN A 83 -38.21 -26.64 -9.64
CA GLN A 83 -38.20 -28.08 -9.89
C GLN A 83 -39.38 -28.78 -9.20
N SER A 84 -39.73 -28.37 -7.98
CA SER A 84 -40.89 -28.92 -7.25
C SER A 84 -42.23 -28.53 -7.86
N HIS A 85 -42.30 -27.36 -8.50
CA HIS A 85 -43.51 -26.85 -9.15
C HIS A 85 -43.72 -27.41 -10.56
N GLU A 86 -42.63 -27.62 -11.31
CA GLU A 86 -42.65 -28.07 -12.71
C GLU A 86 -43.58 -29.27 -13.00
N PRO A 87 -43.60 -30.37 -12.22
CA PRO A 87 -44.52 -31.49 -12.46
C PRO A 87 -45.99 -31.19 -12.13
N LEU A 88 -46.28 -30.11 -11.41
CA LEU A 88 -47.65 -29.67 -11.08
C LEU A 88 -48.12 -28.56 -12.01
N CYS A 89 -47.23 -27.97 -12.80
CA CYS A 89 -47.52 -26.80 -13.61
C CYS A 89 -48.48 -27.16 -14.75
N PRO A 90 -49.73 -26.66 -14.77
CA PRO A 90 -50.68 -26.98 -15.82
C PRO A 90 -50.24 -26.45 -17.19
N VAL A 91 -49.41 -25.41 -17.24
CA VAL A 91 -48.89 -24.82 -18.48
C VAL A 91 -47.84 -25.72 -19.13
N LEU A 92 -47.02 -26.41 -18.34
CA LEU A 92 -45.98 -27.32 -18.82
C LEU A 92 -46.49 -28.76 -18.99
N ASN A 93 -47.49 -29.17 -18.20
CA ASN A 93 -48.06 -30.51 -18.21
C ASN A 93 -49.41 -30.60 -18.95
N HIS A 94 -49.89 -29.53 -19.59
CA HIS A 94 -51.01 -29.67 -20.52
C HIS A 94 -50.53 -30.32 -21.81
N GLU A 95 -50.90 -31.58 -21.97
CA GLU A 95 -51.07 -32.22 -23.28
C GLU A 95 -52.03 -31.33 -24.12
N PRO A 96 -51.75 -31.08 -25.41
CA PRO A 96 -52.56 -30.21 -26.23
C PRO A 96 -53.92 -30.87 -26.48
N LEU A 97 -54.90 -30.53 -25.63
CA LEU A 97 -56.30 -30.84 -25.88
C LEU A 97 -56.82 -29.91 -26.98
N CYS A 98 -56.50 -30.24 -28.23
CA CYS A 98 -57.26 -29.82 -29.41
C CYS A 98 -57.21 -30.96 -30.45
N PRO A 99 -58.29 -31.75 -30.60
CA PRO A 99 -58.50 -32.51 -31.82
C PRO A 99 -58.91 -31.54 -32.92
N VAL A 100 -58.13 -31.46 -34.01
CA VAL A 100 -58.60 -30.97 -35.31
C VAL A 100 -59.43 -32.07 -35.96
#